data_AF-A0A7L3IF91-F1
#
_entry.id   AF-A0A7L3IF91-F1
#
_cell.length_a   1.000
_cell.length_b   1.000
_cell.length_c   1.000
_cell.angle_alpha   90.00
_cell.angle_beta   90.00
_cell.angle_gamma   90.00
#
_symmetry.space_group_name_H-M   'P 1'
#
loop_
_entity.id
_entity.type
_entity.pdbx_description
1 polymer ?
#
loop_
_entity_poly.entity_id
_entity_poly.type
_entity_poly.pdbx_seq_one_letter_code
_entity_poly.pdbx_strand_id
1 'polypeptide(L)'
;RMTLLGSIITLCTVSAMGSSGNEVSAVLSESSLLSIITEARQLVDTAYLQARKSLKRKLEEKIVNPMDFLKHLKDPVGRTRSAVRAADYLETTLKLLKRKLHLSGEQSFNVTDLLSRTQKEIISRGTGCDYQTRAIKCPERDFYRTITGECNNRNHSHLGSSNRAFARWLPAVYEDGVSVPRGASEGKRYNGFPLPLVRKVSNEIAHTANENVTADRQLSLVFMHWGQWVNHDIDLAPASGEGASLELQCHTSCAFKPPCFPIKFPAGDPRMLSSDTCMPFVQSASVCSPGTFTREQLNAATSFIDASTVYGSDDSLARSLRNLTSQLGLMAVNQDFTDMGFELLPFENTTNSVCTLTNKTANIPCFKAGDKRVTENLGLSAMHTLFVREHNRLALELRKLNPHWDGETLYQESRKIVIAINQVL
;
A
#
# COMPACT_ATOMS: atom_id res chain seq x y z
N ARG A 1 20.18 -10.22 -38.07
CA ARG A 1 21.11 -9.06 -37.99
C ARG A 1 21.01 -8.26 -36.67
N MET A 2 20.34 -8.75 -35.62
CA MET A 2 20.18 -8.06 -34.31
C MET A 2 20.81 -8.79 -33.11
N THR A 3 21.51 -9.90 -33.31
CA THR A 3 22.12 -10.69 -32.22
C THR A 3 23.59 -10.37 -31.96
N LEU A 4 24.23 -9.52 -32.77
CA LEU A 4 25.65 -9.18 -32.62
C LEU A 4 25.93 -7.85 -31.90
N LEU A 5 24.94 -6.95 -31.73
CA LEU A 5 25.16 -5.66 -31.06
C LEU A 5 25.22 -5.77 -29.54
N GLY A 6 24.56 -6.78 -28.94
CA GLY A 6 24.56 -6.96 -27.48
C GLY A 6 25.93 -7.36 -26.91
N SER A 7 26.71 -8.14 -27.66
CA SER A 7 28.03 -8.63 -27.22
C SER A 7 29.18 -7.65 -27.51
N ILE A 8 29.00 -6.74 -28.47
CA ILE A 8 30.03 -5.74 -28.82
C ILE A 8 30.02 -4.56 -27.83
N ILE A 9 28.86 -4.21 -27.25
CA ILE A 9 28.78 -3.19 -26.20
C ILE A 9 29.39 -3.69 -24.87
N THR A 10 29.39 -5.00 -24.63
CA THR A 10 30.08 -5.59 -23.46
C THR A 10 31.61 -5.61 -23.61
N LEU A 11 32.15 -5.61 -24.83
CA LEU A 11 33.60 -5.60 -25.07
C LEU A 11 34.20 -4.20 -25.23
N CYS A 12 33.44 -3.21 -25.73
CA CYS A 12 33.95 -1.85 -25.94
C CYS A 12 33.98 -0.98 -24.67
N THR A 13 33.32 -1.37 -23.57
CA THR A 13 33.42 -0.67 -22.28
C THR A 13 34.51 -1.24 -21.37
N VAL A 14 34.98 -2.47 -21.62
CA VAL A 14 36.02 -3.13 -20.80
C VAL A 14 37.43 -2.71 -21.21
N SER A 15 37.61 -2.18 -22.42
CA SER A 15 38.93 -1.81 -22.94
C SER A 15 39.46 -0.46 -22.43
N ALA A 16 38.67 0.30 -21.67
CA ALA A 16 39.09 1.57 -21.06
C ALA A 16 39.22 1.53 -19.52
N MET A 17 39.04 0.37 -18.86
CA MET A 17 39.07 0.26 -17.40
C MET A 17 39.82 -0.99 -16.90
N GLY A 18 41.09 -1.15 -17.29
CA GLY A 18 41.92 -2.31 -16.91
C GLY A 18 42.07 -2.58 -15.40
N SER A 19 41.66 -1.63 -14.53
CA SER A 19 41.64 -1.81 -13.06
C SER A 19 40.23 -2.01 -12.46
N SER A 20 39.13 -1.69 -13.16
CA SER A 20 37.77 -1.69 -12.57
C SER A 20 37.02 -3.02 -12.72
N GLY A 21 37.38 -3.85 -13.70
CA GLY A 21 36.66 -5.11 -13.97
C GLY A 21 36.74 -6.12 -12.82
N ASN A 22 37.88 -6.18 -12.12
CA ASN A 22 38.06 -7.05 -10.95
C ASN A 22 37.28 -6.56 -9.72
N GLU A 23 37.16 -5.24 -9.53
CA GLU A 23 36.39 -4.66 -8.42
C GLU A 23 34.88 -4.87 -8.60
N VAL A 24 34.37 -4.66 -9.81
CA VAL A 24 32.95 -4.93 -10.15
C VAL A 24 32.62 -6.42 -9.96
N SER A 25 33.50 -7.32 -10.43
CA SER A 25 33.33 -8.77 -10.26
C SER A 25 33.31 -9.19 -8.78
N ALA A 26 34.17 -8.60 -7.95
CA ALA A 26 34.22 -8.88 -6.51
C ALA A 26 32.95 -8.41 -5.77
N VAL A 27 32.43 -7.23 -6.09
CA VAL A 27 31.18 -6.69 -5.52
C VAL A 27 29.97 -7.52 -5.94
N LEU A 28 29.98 -8.08 -7.14
CA LEU A 28 28.90 -8.89 -7.71
C LEU A 28 29.01 -10.38 -7.37
N SER A 29 30.00 -10.80 -6.60
CA SER A 29 30.10 -12.18 -6.10
C SER A 29 28.92 -12.53 -5.18
N GLU A 30 28.57 -13.82 -5.12
CA GLU A 30 27.44 -14.29 -4.31
C GLU A 30 27.57 -13.93 -2.82
N SER A 31 28.76 -14.08 -2.24
CA SER A 31 29.03 -13.72 -0.84
C SER A 31 28.86 -12.22 -0.59
N SER A 32 29.35 -11.37 -1.50
CA SER A 32 29.18 -9.92 -1.44
C SER A 32 27.70 -9.53 -1.53
N LEU A 33 26.93 -10.13 -2.45
CA LEU A 33 25.49 -9.87 -2.58
C LEU A 33 24.72 -10.27 -1.32
N LEU A 34 25.00 -11.44 -0.74
CA LEU A 34 24.38 -11.88 0.51
C LEU A 34 24.71 -10.96 1.69
N SER A 35 25.94 -10.44 1.75
CA SER A 35 26.34 -9.44 2.74
C SER A 35 25.56 -8.13 2.56
N ILE A 36 25.43 -7.62 1.32
CA ILE A 36 24.66 -6.41 1.01
C ILE A 36 23.18 -6.58 1.37
N ILE A 37 22.59 -7.75 1.07
CA ILE A 37 21.19 -8.05 1.42
C ILE A 37 21.01 -8.05 2.94
N THR A 38 21.96 -8.62 3.68
CA THR A 38 21.92 -8.65 5.14
C THR A 38 22.00 -7.24 5.74
N GLU A 39 22.91 -6.42 5.22
CA GLU A 39 23.04 -5.00 5.57
C GLU A 39 21.74 -4.23 5.29
N ALA A 40 21.16 -4.41 4.10
CA ALA A 40 19.88 -3.79 3.71
C ALA A 40 18.75 -4.19 4.66
N ARG A 41 18.63 -5.48 4.99
CA ARG A 41 17.60 -5.97 5.92
C ARG A 41 17.75 -5.34 7.30
N GLN A 42 18.97 -5.23 7.81
CA GLN A 42 19.22 -4.61 9.12
C GLN A 42 18.82 -3.13 9.15
N LEU A 43 19.13 -2.38 8.08
CA LEU A 43 18.74 -0.96 7.96
C LEU A 43 17.22 -0.80 7.95
N VAL A 44 16.53 -1.53 7.07
CA VAL A 44 15.05 -1.48 6.96
C VAL A 44 14.40 -1.91 8.27
N ASP A 45 14.88 -3.00 8.89
CA ASP A 45 14.32 -3.52 10.15
C ASP A 45 14.45 -2.53 11.29
N THR A 46 15.59 -1.84 11.35
CA THR A 46 15.86 -0.79 12.33
C THR A 46 14.91 0.40 12.11
N ALA A 47 14.75 0.86 10.87
CA ALA A 47 13.82 1.94 10.53
C ALA A 47 12.37 1.59 10.90
N TYR A 48 11.92 0.37 10.61
CA TYR A 48 10.59 -0.13 10.98
C TYR A 48 10.39 -0.23 12.49
N LEU A 49 11.40 -0.67 13.24
CA LEU A 49 11.34 -0.75 14.69
C LEU A 49 11.22 0.65 15.31
N GLN A 50 12.01 1.61 14.82
CA GLN A 50 11.97 3.01 15.25
C GLN A 50 10.62 3.66 14.91
N ALA A 51 10.10 3.42 13.71
CA ALA A 51 8.77 3.82 13.28
C ALA A 51 7.67 3.40 14.26
N ARG A 52 7.65 2.11 14.62
CA ARG A 52 6.68 1.55 15.57
C ARG A 52 6.82 2.16 16.97
N LYS A 53 8.06 2.32 17.46
CA LYS A 53 8.34 2.96 18.75
C LYS A 53 7.87 4.41 18.78
N SER A 54 8.10 5.16 17.69
CA SER A 54 7.66 6.55 17.54
C SER A 54 6.15 6.68 17.62
N LEU A 55 5.42 5.87 16.85
CA LEU A 55 3.95 5.89 16.86
C LEU A 55 3.41 5.50 18.22
N LYS A 56 3.94 4.44 18.84
CA LYS A 56 3.55 4.01 20.19
C LYS A 56 3.72 5.14 21.21
N ARG A 57 4.89 5.80 21.20
CA ARG A 57 5.18 6.94 22.08
C ARG A 57 4.20 8.09 21.85
N LYS A 58 3.94 8.48 20.60
CA LYS A 58 2.97 9.54 20.28
C LYS A 58 1.56 9.24 20.80
N LEU A 59 1.13 7.98 20.67
CA LEU A 59 -0.16 7.50 21.17
C LEU A 59 -0.22 7.56 22.71
N GLU A 60 0.83 7.08 23.39
CA GLU A 60 0.95 7.10 24.86
C GLU A 60 0.99 8.53 25.42
N GLU A 61 1.75 9.42 24.79
CA GLU A 61 1.87 10.83 25.17
C GLU A 61 0.67 11.68 24.70
N LYS A 62 -0.24 11.13 23.89
CA LYS A 62 -1.41 11.81 23.31
C LYS A 62 -1.08 13.06 22.48
N ILE A 63 0.08 13.08 21.81
CA ILE A 63 0.59 14.19 20.97
C ILE A 63 0.40 13.88 19.47
N VAL A 64 -0.74 13.28 19.13
CA VAL A 64 -1.06 12.86 17.76
C VAL A 64 -1.70 14.02 17.00
N ASN A 65 -1.33 14.18 15.73
CA ASN A 65 -1.91 15.21 14.86
C ASN A 65 -2.76 14.56 13.74
N PRO A 66 -3.56 15.34 12.98
CA PRO A 66 -4.39 14.79 11.90
C PRO A 66 -3.63 13.98 10.84
N MET A 67 -2.34 14.28 10.61
CA MET A 67 -1.52 13.52 9.66
C MET A 67 -1.18 12.11 10.17
N ASP A 68 -1.07 11.93 11.48
CA ASP A 68 -0.89 10.61 12.07
C ASP A 68 -2.16 9.74 11.90
N PHE A 69 -3.35 10.35 11.95
CA PHE A 69 -4.62 9.68 11.63
C PHE A 69 -4.67 9.25 10.14
N LEU A 70 -4.40 10.19 9.21
CA LEU A 70 -4.39 9.88 7.78
C LEU A 70 -3.35 8.80 7.42
N LYS A 71 -2.22 8.81 8.12
CA LYS A 71 -1.19 7.78 7.99
C LYS A 71 -1.68 6.42 8.47
N HIS A 72 -2.34 6.37 9.63
CA HIS A 72 -2.87 5.12 10.17
C HIS A 72 -3.77 4.40 9.16
N LEU A 73 -4.63 5.13 8.44
CA LEU A 73 -5.51 4.58 7.40
C LEU A 73 -4.76 3.90 6.25
N LYS A 74 -3.50 4.29 6.00
CA LYS A 74 -2.64 3.78 4.91
C LYS A 74 -1.50 2.89 5.38
N ASP A 75 -1.37 2.64 6.68
CA ASP A 75 -0.29 1.82 7.23
C ASP A 75 -0.48 0.35 6.86
N PRO A 76 0.55 -0.34 6.32
CA PRO A 76 0.44 -1.72 5.91
C PRO A 76 0.28 -2.68 7.11
N VAL A 77 -0.59 -3.67 6.96
CA VAL A 77 -0.91 -4.70 7.98
C VAL A 77 -0.83 -6.11 7.39
N GLY A 78 -0.86 -7.14 8.23
CA GLY A 78 -0.91 -8.55 7.77
C GLY A 78 0.13 -8.89 6.71
N ARG A 79 -0.29 -9.60 5.65
CA ARG A 79 0.58 -9.93 4.50
C ARG A 79 1.06 -8.71 3.72
N THR A 80 0.28 -7.63 3.64
CA THR A 80 0.70 -6.37 3.00
C THR A 80 1.98 -5.83 3.63
N ARG A 81 2.08 -5.87 4.96
CA ARG A 81 3.29 -5.43 5.66
C ARG A 81 4.53 -6.25 5.27
N SER A 82 4.37 -7.57 5.13
CA SER A 82 5.45 -8.44 4.70
C SER A 82 5.86 -8.17 3.26
N ALA A 83 4.88 -7.97 2.36
CA ALA A 83 5.13 -7.64 0.95
C ALA A 83 5.88 -6.31 0.78
N VAL A 84 5.42 -5.27 1.47
CA VAL A 84 6.07 -3.95 1.46
C VAL A 84 7.50 -4.04 2.02
N ARG A 85 7.69 -4.73 3.15
CA ARG A 85 9.03 -4.86 3.76
C ARG A 85 10.02 -5.60 2.85
N ALA A 86 9.56 -6.62 2.12
CA ALA A 86 10.37 -7.29 1.12
C ALA A 86 10.78 -6.35 -0.03
N ALA A 87 9.87 -5.49 -0.49
CA ALA A 87 10.17 -4.49 -1.51
C ALA A 87 11.16 -3.43 -1.01
N ASP A 88 11.03 -2.97 0.25
CA ASP A 88 11.97 -2.03 0.88
C ASP A 88 13.36 -2.66 1.05
N TYR A 89 13.46 -3.95 1.38
CA TYR A 89 14.73 -4.70 1.37
C TYR A 89 15.36 -4.71 -0.03
N LEU A 90 14.57 -4.98 -1.07
CA LEU A 90 15.04 -4.98 -2.45
C LEU A 90 15.56 -3.59 -2.85
N GLU A 91 14.78 -2.54 -2.62
CA GLU A 91 15.16 -1.18 -2.96
C GLU A 91 16.44 -0.73 -2.22
N THR A 92 16.54 -1.05 -0.93
CA THR A 92 17.73 -0.75 -0.13
C THR A 92 18.95 -1.54 -0.59
N THR A 93 18.77 -2.82 -0.95
CA THR A 93 19.84 -3.66 -1.53
C THR A 93 20.37 -3.03 -2.82
N LEU A 94 19.49 -2.61 -3.74
CA LEU A 94 19.90 -1.98 -4.99
C LEU A 94 20.59 -0.62 -4.77
N LYS A 95 20.14 0.17 -3.78
CA LYS A 95 20.80 1.42 -3.39
C LYS A 95 22.22 1.19 -2.86
N LEU A 96 22.40 0.21 -1.96
CA LEU A 96 23.71 -0.15 -1.42
C LEU A 96 24.63 -0.68 -2.53
N LEU A 97 24.11 -1.51 -3.44
CA LEU A 97 24.87 -2.02 -4.57
C LEU A 97 25.33 -0.88 -5.50
N LYS A 98 24.45 0.07 -5.81
CA LYS A 98 24.81 1.25 -6.62
C LYS A 98 25.95 2.05 -5.98
N ARG A 99 25.93 2.23 -4.65
CA ARG A 99 27.00 2.90 -3.90
C ARG A 99 28.31 2.12 -3.95
N LYS A 100 28.28 0.80 -3.70
CA LYS A 100 29.49 -0.05 -3.70
C LYS A 100 30.12 -0.22 -5.08
N LEU A 101 29.33 -0.12 -6.15
CA LEU A 101 29.82 -0.12 -7.53
C LEU A 101 30.31 1.26 -8.00
N HIS A 102 30.32 2.28 -7.12
CA HIS A 102 30.71 3.65 -7.45
C HIS A 102 30.00 4.21 -8.70
N LEU A 103 28.76 3.80 -8.93
CA LEU A 103 27.93 4.28 -10.04
C LEU A 103 27.41 5.69 -9.70
N SER A 104 28.31 6.66 -9.82
CA SER A 104 28.07 8.10 -9.62
C SER A 104 28.44 8.83 -10.92
N GLY A 105 27.44 9.31 -11.66
CA GLY A 105 27.64 10.07 -12.90
C GLY A 105 26.34 10.38 -13.64
N GLU A 106 26.37 11.34 -14.57
CA GLU A 106 25.22 11.79 -15.39
C GLU A 106 24.66 10.72 -16.33
N GLN A 107 25.37 9.61 -16.54
CA GLN A 107 24.87 8.46 -17.30
C GLN A 107 23.93 7.63 -16.42
N SER A 108 22.65 7.60 -16.81
CA SER A 108 21.58 6.85 -16.16
C SER A 108 21.73 5.34 -16.37
N PHE A 109 22.75 4.72 -15.78
CA PHE A 109 22.85 3.26 -15.76
C PHE A 109 21.95 2.69 -14.67
N ASN A 110 21.09 1.75 -15.05
CA ASN A 110 20.32 0.98 -14.10
C ASN A 110 21.21 -0.13 -13.53
N VAL A 111 21.39 -0.15 -12.21
CA VAL A 111 22.21 -1.16 -11.52
C VAL A 111 21.77 -2.59 -11.87
N THR A 112 20.51 -2.76 -12.24
CA THR A 112 19.94 -4.07 -12.58
C THR A 112 20.34 -4.57 -13.96
N ASP A 113 20.87 -3.71 -14.82
CA ASP A 113 21.41 -4.11 -16.12
C ASP A 113 22.78 -4.78 -15.99
N LEU A 114 23.47 -4.56 -14.86
CA LEU A 114 24.75 -5.19 -14.51
C LEU A 114 24.58 -6.57 -13.85
N LEU A 115 23.35 -6.90 -13.42
CA LEU A 115 23.07 -8.13 -12.70
C LEU A 115 22.71 -9.28 -13.67
N SER A 116 23.41 -10.40 -13.54
CA SER A 116 23.03 -11.66 -14.20
C SER A 116 21.70 -12.19 -13.65
N ARG A 117 21.08 -13.11 -14.39
CA ARG A 117 19.84 -13.78 -13.96
C ARG A 117 20.00 -14.44 -12.58
N THR A 118 21.09 -15.15 -12.36
CA THR A 118 21.37 -15.84 -11.09
C THR A 118 21.50 -14.84 -9.93
N GLN A 119 22.16 -13.70 -10.15
CA GLN A 119 22.29 -12.66 -9.13
C GLN A 119 20.95 -12.01 -8.79
N LYS A 120 20.09 -11.76 -9.80
CA LYS A 120 18.72 -11.30 -9.60
C LYS A 120 17.90 -12.30 -8.76
N GLU A 121 18.06 -13.59 -9.01
CA GLU A 121 17.40 -14.66 -8.24
C GLU A 121 17.93 -14.76 -6.79
N ILE A 122 19.23 -14.55 -6.56
CA ILE A 122 19.81 -14.46 -5.20
C ILE A 122 19.20 -13.27 -4.45
N ILE A 123 19.16 -12.09 -5.06
CA ILE A 123 18.57 -10.89 -4.45
C ILE A 123 17.07 -11.10 -4.18
N SER A 124 16.33 -11.65 -5.15
CA SER A 124 14.89 -11.90 -4.99
C SER A 124 14.59 -12.86 -3.83
N ARG A 125 15.38 -13.92 -3.66
CA ARG A 125 15.25 -14.87 -2.53
C ARG A 125 15.69 -14.24 -1.21
N GLY A 126 16.83 -13.56 -1.19
CA GLY A 126 17.38 -12.96 0.03
C GLY A 126 16.51 -11.83 0.61
N THR A 127 15.73 -11.17 -0.25
CA THR A 127 14.78 -10.10 0.12
C THR A 127 13.36 -10.62 0.41
N GLY A 128 13.05 -11.87 0.05
CA GLY A 128 11.71 -12.45 0.19
C GLY A 128 10.72 -12.03 -0.90
N CYS A 129 11.21 -11.40 -1.98
CA CYS A 129 10.42 -11.03 -3.14
C CYS A 129 9.96 -12.23 -3.97
N ASP A 130 10.69 -13.34 -3.91
CA ASP A 130 10.34 -14.61 -4.58
C ASP A 130 9.00 -15.19 -4.08
N TYR A 131 8.68 -15.02 -2.79
CA TYR A 131 7.41 -15.44 -2.22
C TYR A 131 6.23 -14.73 -2.87
N GLN A 132 6.38 -13.44 -3.19
CA GLN A 132 5.36 -12.70 -3.91
C GLN A 132 5.19 -13.31 -5.30
N THR A 133 6.27 -13.54 -6.06
CA THR A 133 6.15 -13.98 -7.46
C THR A 133 6.01 -15.48 -7.67
N ARG A 134 5.91 -16.28 -6.61
CA ARG A 134 5.82 -17.74 -6.69
C ARG A 134 4.59 -18.18 -7.49
N ALA A 135 4.76 -19.14 -8.39
CA ALA A 135 3.65 -19.73 -9.14
C ALA A 135 2.66 -20.42 -8.18
N ILE A 136 1.36 -20.19 -8.41
CA ILE A 136 0.28 -20.85 -7.68
C ILE A 136 -0.37 -21.88 -8.60
N LYS A 137 -0.56 -23.10 -8.08
CA LYS A 137 -1.38 -24.11 -8.74
C LYS A 137 -2.81 -23.95 -8.28
N CYS A 138 -3.66 -23.48 -9.18
CA CYS A 138 -5.09 -23.32 -8.90
C CYS A 138 -5.81 -24.67 -8.91
N PRO A 139 -6.82 -24.85 -8.04
CA PRO A 139 -7.67 -26.03 -8.09
C PRO A 139 -8.42 -26.09 -9.43
N GLU A 140 -8.62 -27.30 -9.97
CA GLU A 140 -9.38 -27.49 -11.22
C GLU A 140 -10.86 -27.10 -11.07
N ARG A 141 -11.38 -27.26 -9.85
CA ARG A 141 -12.76 -26.93 -9.47
C ARG A 141 -12.76 -26.20 -8.14
N ASP A 142 -13.34 -25.02 -8.16
CA ASP A 142 -13.61 -24.14 -7.03
C ASP A 142 -15.02 -23.55 -7.19
N PHE A 143 -15.71 -23.32 -6.08
CA PHE A 143 -17.09 -22.80 -6.06
C PHE A 143 -17.17 -21.34 -5.61
N TYR A 144 -16.15 -20.87 -4.89
CA TYR A 144 -16.12 -19.56 -4.26
C TYR A 144 -14.82 -18.84 -4.60
N ARG A 145 -14.89 -17.50 -4.58
CA ARG A 145 -13.72 -16.65 -4.74
C ARG A 145 -12.78 -16.86 -3.55
N THR A 146 -11.47 -16.86 -3.79
CA THR A 146 -10.49 -16.73 -2.72
C THR A 146 -10.63 -15.36 -2.03
N ILE A 147 -10.12 -15.21 -0.81
CA ILE A 147 -10.07 -13.91 -0.13
C ILE A 147 -9.01 -13.00 -0.75
N THR A 148 -7.92 -13.59 -1.25
CA THR A 148 -6.80 -12.86 -1.84
C THR A 148 -7.01 -12.47 -3.30
N GLY A 149 -8.08 -12.94 -3.95
CA GLY A 149 -8.31 -12.80 -5.39
C GLY A 149 -7.44 -13.72 -6.26
N GLU A 150 -6.56 -14.51 -5.67
CA GLU A 150 -5.76 -15.50 -6.39
C GLU A 150 -6.65 -16.55 -7.06
N CYS A 151 -6.16 -17.09 -8.18
CA CYS A 151 -6.84 -18.11 -8.97
C CYS A 151 -8.14 -17.69 -9.67
N ASN A 152 -8.51 -16.40 -9.64
CA ASN A 152 -9.59 -15.90 -10.48
C ASN A 152 -9.30 -16.14 -11.98
N ASN A 153 -8.08 -15.81 -12.42
CA ASN A 153 -7.58 -16.20 -13.74
C ASN A 153 -6.74 -17.49 -13.62
N ARG A 154 -7.24 -18.60 -14.19
CA ARG A 154 -6.59 -19.92 -14.07
C ARG A 154 -5.26 -20.03 -14.81
N ASN A 155 -5.04 -19.24 -15.85
CA ASN A 155 -3.77 -19.23 -16.60
C ASN A 155 -2.72 -18.33 -15.93
N HIS A 156 -3.17 -17.25 -15.30
CA HIS A 156 -2.34 -16.29 -14.60
C HIS A 156 -2.89 -16.03 -13.20
N SER A 157 -2.56 -16.93 -12.27
CA SER A 157 -3.15 -17.04 -10.92
C SER A 157 -3.09 -15.77 -10.06
N HIS A 158 -2.23 -14.81 -10.41
CA HIS A 158 -2.01 -13.57 -9.68
C HIS A 158 -2.70 -12.35 -10.29
N LEU A 159 -3.36 -12.47 -11.46
CA LEU A 159 -4.04 -11.33 -12.05
C LEU A 159 -5.22 -10.90 -11.18
N GLY A 160 -5.14 -9.68 -10.66
CA GLY A 160 -6.14 -9.07 -9.79
C GLY A 160 -6.06 -9.47 -8.32
N SER A 161 -5.06 -10.26 -7.91
CA SER A 161 -4.88 -10.60 -6.49
C SER A 161 -4.31 -9.43 -5.68
N SER A 162 -4.57 -9.45 -4.37
CA SER A 162 -4.07 -8.45 -3.45
C SER A 162 -2.55 -8.52 -3.26
N ASN A 163 -1.96 -7.42 -2.83
CA ASN A 163 -0.52 -7.25 -2.61
C ASN A 163 0.33 -7.40 -3.89
N ARG A 164 -0.23 -6.94 -5.01
CA ARG A 164 0.40 -6.95 -6.35
C ARG A 164 0.70 -5.56 -6.84
N ALA A 165 1.52 -5.47 -7.88
CA ALA A 165 1.72 -4.21 -8.59
C ALA A 165 0.39 -3.72 -9.20
N PHE A 166 0.16 -2.41 -9.17
CA PHE A 166 -0.81 -1.81 -10.09
C PHE A 166 -0.41 -2.10 -11.54
N ALA A 167 -1.40 -2.25 -12.42
CA ALA A 167 -1.15 -2.35 -13.85
C ALA A 167 -0.64 -1.01 -14.38
N ARG A 168 0.37 -1.06 -15.24
CA ARG A 168 0.84 0.10 -16.00
C ARG A 168 0.27 0.06 -17.41
N TRP A 169 -0.63 1.00 -17.72
CA TRP A 169 -1.10 1.20 -19.10
C TRP A 169 -0.07 1.97 -19.95
N LEU A 170 0.76 2.78 -19.29
CA LEU A 170 1.89 3.48 -19.90
C LEU A 170 3.15 3.25 -19.05
N PRO A 171 4.36 3.29 -19.65
CA PRO A 171 5.60 3.20 -18.91
C PRO A 171 5.70 4.22 -17.78
N ALA A 172 6.35 3.85 -16.68
CA ALA A 172 6.60 4.75 -15.56
C ALA A 172 7.46 5.94 -16.00
N VAL A 173 7.21 7.11 -15.42
CA VAL A 173 7.98 8.32 -15.72
C VAL A 173 8.51 8.95 -14.44
N TYR A 174 9.67 8.48 -14.03
CA TYR A 174 10.43 9.01 -12.90
C TYR A 174 11.50 9.99 -13.35
N GLU A 175 11.95 10.82 -12.42
CA GLU A 175 12.99 11.82 -12.63
C GLU A 175 14.35 11.20 -13.02
N ASP A 176 14.65 10.03 -12.43
CA ASP A 176 15.84 9.21 -12.67
C ASP A 176 15.55 7.97 -13.53
N GLY A 177 14.33 7.87 -14.07
CA GLY A 177 13.86 6.69 -14.82
C GLY A 177 13.54 5.46 -13.96
N VAL A 178 13.73 5.52 -12.63
CA VAL A 178 13.60 4.34 -11.76
C VAL A 178 12.61 4.57 -10.61
N SER A 179 12.85 5.54 -9.74
CA SER A 179 12.09 5.68 -8.49
C SER A 179 11.98 7.09 -7.92
N VAL A 180 12.82 8.03 -8.37
CA VAL A 180 12.78 9.41 -7.87
C VAL A 180 11.59 10.14 -8.51
N PRO A 181 10.61 10.62 -7.74
CA PRO A 181 9.44 11.30 -8.29
C PRO A 181 9.85 12.62 -8.96
N ARG A 182 9.12 13.01 -10.00
CA ARG A 182 9.35 14.30 -10.64
C ARG A 182 9.11 15.45 -9.66
N GLY A 183 10.05 16.40 -9.64
CA GLY A 183 10.00 17.54 -8.72
C GLY A 183 10.70 17.28 -7.39
N ALA A 184 11.38 16.14 -7.24
CA ALA A 184 12.24 15.86 -6.11
C ALA A 184 13.51 16.73 -6.13
N SER A 185 14.14 16.89 -7.30
CA SER A 185 15.30 17.77 -7.45
C SER A 185 14.88 19.19 -7.78
N GLU A 186 15.37 20.13 -6.98
CA GLU A 186 15.11 21.55 -7.15
C GLU A 186 15.72 22.07 -8.47
N GLY A 187 14.97 22.93 -9.17
CA GLY A 187 15.42 23.52 -10.44
C GLY A 187 15.34 22.61 -11.67
N LYS A 188 15.05 21.30 -11.51
CA LYS A 188 14.92 20.40 -12.66
C LYS A 188 13.71 20.76 -13.52
N ARG A 189 13.95 20.83 -14.83
CA ARG A 189 12.93 21.21 -15.83
C ARG A 189 12.40 19.97 -16.55
N TYR A 190 11.12 20.04 -16.89
CA TYR A 190 10.38 19.03 -17.64
C TYR A 190 9.76 19.73 -18.84
N ASN A 191 10.18 19.34 -20.05
CA ASN A 191 9.78 20.01 -21.29
C ASN A 191 10.07 21.53 -21.28
N GLY A 192 11.19 21.93 -20.68
CA GLY A 192 11.62 23.33 -20.59
C GLY A 192 11.11 24.11 -19.37
N PHE A 193 10.22 23.56 -18.55
CA PHE A 193 9.58 24.26 -17.43
C PHE A 193 9.77 23.54 -16.08
N PRO A 194 9.91 24.27 -14.95
CA PRO A 194 9.84 23.64 -13.62
C PRO A 194 8.42 23.17 -13.33
N LEU A 195 8.26 22.10 -12.55
CA LEU A 195 6.95 21.72 -12.05
C LEU A 195 6.49 22.72 -10.97
N PRO A 196 5.21 23.15 -10.99
CA PRO A 196 4.69 24.01 -9.92
C PRO A 196 4.59 23.23 -8.61
N LEU A 197 4.68 23.96 -7.49
CA LEU A 197 4.38 23.37 -6.18
C LEU A 197 2.92 22.88 -6.16
N VAL A 198 2.69 21.62 -5.75
CA VAL A 198 1.34 21.03 -5.73
C VAL A 198 0.36 21.83 -4.86
N ARG A 199 0.86 22.46 -3.79
CA ARG A 199 0.06 23.35 -2.94
C ARG A 199 -0.28 24.68 -3.63
N LYS A 200 0.62 25.21 -4.47
CA LYS A 200 0.31 26.40 -5.28
C LYS A 200 -0.83 26.12 -6.26
N VAL A 201 -0.75 24.98 -6.96
CA VAL A 201 -1.84 24.50 -7.84
C VAL A 201 -3.14 24.36 -7.05
N SER A 202 -3.10 23.77 -5.85
CA SER A 202 -4.28 23.67 -4.97
C SER A 202 -4.86 25.04 -4.60
N ASN A 203 -4.03 26.03 -4.28
CA ASN A 203 -4.47 27.37 -3.89
C ASN A 203 -5.06 28.16 -5.06
N GLU A 204 -4.47 28.05 -6.24
CA GLU A 204 -4.84 28.90 -7.39
C GLU A 204 -5.93 28.29 -8.26
N ILE A 205 -6.07 26.96 -8.29
CA ILE A 205 -6.97 26.26 -9.21
C ILE A 205 -8.09 25.51 -8.47
N ALA A 206 -7.76 24.76 -7.42
CA ALA A 206 -8.73 23.87 -6.76
C ALA A 206 -9.48 24.54 -5.60
N HIS A 207 -8.98 25.66 -5.10
CA HIS A 207 -9.54 26.33 -3.93
C HIS A 207 -10.89 27.01 -4.27
N THR A 208 -11.90 26.74 -3.46
CA THR A 208 -13.18 27.46 -3.45
C THR A 208 -13.59 27.75 -2.02
N ALA A 209 -14.24 28.89 -1.80
CA ALA A 209 -14.87 29.20 -0.52
C ALA A 209 -16.10 28.31 -0.32
N ASN A 210 -16.41 27.94 0.93
CA ASN A 210 -17.53 27.04 1.23
C ASN A 210 -18.88 27.64 0.80
N GLU A 211 -19.03 28.95 0.88
CA GLU A 211 -20.22 29.70 0.47
C GLU A 211 -20.46 29.63 -1.05
N ASN A 212 -19.40 29.34 -1.81
CA ASN A 212 -19.43 29.21 -3.27
C ASN A 212 -19.61 27.76 -3.74
N VAL A 213 -19.65 26.80 -2.81
CA VAL A 213 -19.88 25.38 -3.16
C VAL A 213 -21.34 25.20 -3.56
N THR A 214 -21.56 24.76 -4.79
CA THR A 214 -22.90 24.49 -5.31
C THR A 214 -23.31 23.05 -5.02
N ALA A 215 -24.49 22.87 -4.43
CA ALA A 215 -25.08 21.53 -4.29
C ALA A 215 -25.51 20.98 -5.65
N ASP A 216 -25.25 19.69 -5.86
CA ASP A 216 -25.81 18.96 -6.99
C ASP A 216 -27.32 18.74 -6.76
N ARG A 217 -28.14 19.05 -7.77
CA ARG A 217 -29.61 18.95 -7.68
C ARG A 217 -30.15 17.61 -8.18
N GLN A 218 -29.31 16.76 -8.75
CA GLN A 218 -29.67 15.49 -9.36
C GLN A 218 -29.03 14.30 -8.64
N LEU A 219 -27.90 14.50 -7.96
CA LEU A 219 -27.18 13.46 -7.25
C LEU A 219 -27.33 13.62 -5.73
N SER A 220 -27.67 12.52 -5.06
CA SER A 220 -27.65 12.45 -3.60
C SER A 220 -26.23 12.26 -3.08
N LEU A 221 -26.01 12.52 -1.79
CA LEU A 221 -24.70 12.29 -1.17
C LEU A 221 -24.27 10.80 -1.18
N VAL A 222 -25.23 9.87 -1.27
CA VAL A 222 -24.95 8.43 -1.41
C VAL A 222 -24.18 8.14 -2.69
N PHE A 223 -24.36 8.93 -3.77
CA PHE A 223 -23.57 8.79 -4.99
C PHE A 223 -22.06 8.94 -4.71
N MET A 224 -21.68 9.95 -3.93
CA MET A 224 -20.28 10.17 -3.56
C MET A 224 -19.74 9.05 -2.67
N HIS A 225 -20.53 8.63 -1.67
CA HIS A 225 -20.13 7.54 -0.78
C HIS A 225 -20.03 6.19 -1.50
N TRP A 226 -20.91 5.90 -2.47
CA TRP A 226 -20.82 4.70 -3.32
C TRP A 226 -19.54 4.70 -4.16
N GLY A 227 -19.17 5.86 -4.73
CA GLY A 227 -17.90 6.02 -5.44
C GLY A 227 -16.68 5.72 -4.54
N GLN A 228 -16.68 6.23 -3.30
CA GLN A 228 -15.63 5.92 -2.32
C GLN A 228 -15.63 4.42 -1.94
N TRP A 229 -16.81 3.84 -1.71
CA TRP A 229 -16.97 2.43 -1.36
C TRP A 229 -16.39 1.50 -2.43
N VAL A 230 -16.72 1.75 -3.71
CA VAL A 230 -16.19 0.96 -4.84
C VAL A 230 -14.68 1.17 -4.98
N ASN A 231 -14.17 2.40 -4.83
CA ASN A 231 -12.72 2.65 -4.82
C ASN A 231 -12.02 1.82 -3.74
N HIS A 232 -12.61 1.75 -2.54
CA HIS A 232 -12.02 1.00 -1.43
C HIS A 232 -12.04 -0.52 -1.66
N ASP A 233 -12.91 -1.01 -2.53
CA ASP A 233 -13.00 -2.43 -2.89
C ASP A 233 -11.92 -2.86 -3.88
N ILE A 234 -11.45 -1.95 -4.74
CA ILE A 234 -10.56 -2.28 -5.86
C ILE A 234 -9.12 -1.80 -5.69
N ASP A 235 -8.88 -0.78 -4.86
CA ASP A 235 -7.54 -0.26 -4.65
C ASP A 235 -7.23 0.27 -3.24
N LEU A 236 -6.00 0.00 -2.83
CA LEU A 236 -5.34 0.63 -1.69
C LEU A 236 -3.83 0.65 -1.93
N ALA A 237 -3.27 1.84 -2.17
CA ALA A 237 -1.83 2.06 -2.16
C ALA A 237 -1.37 2.42 -0.73
N PRO A 238 -0.78 1.47 0.04
CA PRO A 238 -0.32 1.78 1.39
C PRO A 238 0.85 2.78 1.35
N ALA A 239 1.09 3.47 2.45
CA ALA A 239 2.30 4.27 2.62
C ALA A 239 3.51 3.35 2.88
N SER A 240 4.72 3.79 2.51
CA SER A 240 5.94 3.08 2.91
C SER A 240 6.06 3.05 4.43
N GLY A 241 6.34 1.86 4.98
CA GLY A 241 6.43 1.66 6.43
C GLY A 241 7.64 2.37 7.07
N GLU A 242 8.68 2.66 6.29
CA GLU A 242 9.87 3.39 6.75
C GLU A 242 9.56 4.85 7.08
N GLY A 243 8.58 5.48 6.41
CA GLY A 243 8.28 6.92 6.59
C GLY A 243 7.74 7.30 7.97
N ALA A 244 7.66 6.36 8.91
CA ALA A 244 7.42 6.60 10.33
C ALA A 244 8.69 6.75 11.18
N SER A 245 9.88 6.45 10.64
CA SER A 245 11.12 6.61 11.39
C SER A 245 11.35 8.07 11.77
N LEU A 246 11.70 8.30 13.05
CA LEU A 246 12.10 9.61 13.57
C LEU A 246 13.37 10.13 12.88
N GLU A 247 14.28 9.24 12.46
CA GLU A 247 15.53 9.61 11.80
C GLU A 247 15.31 10.23 10.41
N LEU A 248 14.25 9.79 9.72
CA LEU A 248 13.90 10.30 8.39
C LEU A 248 13.27 11.70 8.44
N GLN A 249 12.80 12.13 9.62
CA GLN A 249 12.30 13.48 9.85
C GLN A 249 11.21 13.93 8.86
N CYS A 250 10.37 13.01 8.35
CA CYS A 250 9.34 13.34 7.36
C CYS A 250 8.34 14.44 7.81
N HIS A 251 8.29 14.72 9.12
CA HIS A 251 7.42 15.73 9.72
C HIS A 251 8.12 17.05 10.09
N THR A 252 9.45 17.08 10.07
CA THR A 252 10.25 18.23 10.53
C THR A 252 11.22 18.73 9.49
N SER A 253 11.49 17.96 8.43
CA SER A 253 12.36 18.36 7.32
C SER A 253 11.54 18.51 6.04
N CYS A 254 11.79 19.60 5.31
CA CYS A 254 11.21 19.85 4.00
C CYS A 254 12.10 19.37 2.83
N ALA A 255 13.19 18.67 3.14
CA ALA A 255 14.05 18.05 2.15
C ALA A 255 13.43 16.73 1.65
N PHE A 256 13.58 16.44 0.37
CA PHE A 256 13.29 15.12 -0.17
C PHE A 256 14.33 14.12 0.34
N LYS A 257 13.86 13.13 1.10
CA LYS A 257 14.66 12.01 1.62
C LYS A 257 13.77 10.77 1.58
N PRO A 258 13.89 9.89 0.55
CA PRO A 258 13.01 8.74 0.40
C PRO A 258 12.86 7.94 1.71
N PRO A 259 11.62 7.58 2.10
CA PRO A 259 10.37 7.76 1.38
C PRO A 259 9.67 9.11 1.65
N CYS A 260 10.23 10.03 2.46
CA CYS A 260 9.67 11.36 2.70
C CYS A 260 9.74 12.23 1.43
N PHE A 261 8.60 12.78 1.02
CA PHE A 261 8.50 13.72 -0.10
C PHE A 261 7.56 14.88 0.26
N PRO A 262 7.99 15.77 1.16
CA PRO A 262 7.13 16.78 1.76
C PRO A 262 6.59 17.79 0.74
N ILE A 263 5.37 18.27 0.98
CA ILE A 263 4.71 19.27 0.15
C ILE A 263 5.09 20.66 0.64
N LYS A 264 5.94 21.36 -0.14
CA LYS A 264 6.36 22.73 0.15
C LYS A 264 5.20 23.73 -0.04
N PHE A 265 5.14 24.73 0.83
CA PHE A 265 4.20 25.85 0.69
C PHE A 265 4.74 26.90 -0.30
N PRO A 266 3.88 27.52 -1.13
CA PRO A 266 4.26 28.75 -1.83
C PRO A 266 4.41 29.92 -0.85
N ALA A 267 5.15 30.95 -1.26
CA ALA A 267 5.28 32.18 -0.49
C ALA A 267 3.90 32.80 -0.22
N GLY A 268 3.66 33.23 1.02
CA GLY A 268 2.39 33.82 1.45
C GLY A 268 1.25 32.81 1.66
N ASP A 269 1.48 31.50 1.60
CA ASP A 269 0.45 30.52 1.95
C ASP A 269 -0.02 30.73 3.40
N PRO A 270 -1.33 30.83 3.66
CA PRO A 270 -1.85 31.05 5.01
C PRO A 270 -1.54 29.90 5.99
N ARG A 271 -1.20 28.71 5.49
CA ARG A 271 -0.80 27.56 6.32
C ARG A 271 0.71 27.51 6.61
N MET A 272 1.49 28.41 6.02
CA MET A 272 2.94 28.48 6.24
C MET A 272 3.22 29.26 7.53
N LEU A 273 3.52 28.52 8.61
CA LEU A 273 3.84 29.10 9.92
C LEU A 273 5.25 29.72 9.98
N SER A 274 6.18 29.16 9.20
CA SER A 274 7.56 29.66 9.02
C SER A 274 8.10 29.23 7.65
N SER A 275 9.24 29.79 7.23
CA SER A 275 9.91 29.46 5.95
C SER A 275 10.26 27.98 5.81
N ASP A 276 10.47 27.30 6.94
CA ASP A 276 10.91 25.90 6.98
C ASP A 276 9.73 24.94 7.22
N THR A 277 8.49 25.44 7.12
CA THR A 277 7.28 24.62 7.29
C THR A 277 6.86 23.99 5.96
N CYS A 278 6.47 22.72 5.99
CA CYS A 278 5.87 22.00 4.87
C CYS A 278 4.82 21.00 5.38
N MET A 279 3.96 20.51 4.49
CA MET A 279 3.06 19.41 4.85
C MET A 279 3.79 18.07 4.68
N PRO A 280 3.73 17.19 5.69
CA PRO A 280 4.37 15.89 5.61
C PRO A 280 3.67 15.03 4.56
N PHE A 281 4.46 14.34 3.75
CA PHE A 281 3.96 13.39 2.77
C PHE A 281 4.98 12.25 2.64
N VAL A 282 4.47 11.02 2.70
CA VAL A 282 5.24 9.79 2.59
C VAL A 282 4.82 9.10 1.30
N GLN A 283 5.80 8.72 0.50
CA GLN A 283 5.54 8.01 -0.76
C GLN A 283 4.81 6.68 -0.52
N SER A 284 3.95 6.31 -1.47
CA SER A 284 3.33 4.98 -1.50
C SER A 284 4.39 3.89 -1.50
N ALA A 285 4.10 2.80 -0.81
CA ALA A 285 4.96 1.64 -0.70
C ALA A 285 5.20 0.99 -2.07
N SER A 286 6.40 0.48 -2.27
CA SER A 286 6.74 -0.27 -3.48
C SER A 286 6.32 -1.73 -3.36
N VAL A 287 6.25 -2.41 -4.51
CA VAL A 287 6.19 -3.87 -4.59
C VAL A 287 7.47 -4.40 -5.23
N CYS A 288 7.80 -5.65 -4.94
CA CYS A 288 8.86 -6.36 -5.64
C CYS A 288 8.56 -6.45 -7.15
N SER A 289 9.40 -5.83 -7.98
CA SER A 289 9.33 -5.94 -9.46
C SER A 289 10.62 -6.58 -9.99
N PRO A 290 10.70 -7.93 -10.04
CA PRO A 290 11.94 -8.61 -10.45
C PRO A 290 12.27 -8.46 -11.94
N GLY A 291 11.31 -8.01 -12.76
CA GLY A 291 11.48 -7.89 -14.22
C GLY A 291 12.14 -6.60 -14.66
N THR A 292 11.75 -5.46 -14.08
CA THR A 292 12.18 -4.13 -14.53
C THR A 292 12.92 -3.33 -13.47
N PHE A 293 12.73 -3.66 -12.18
CA PHE A 293 13.27 -2.94 -11.01
C PHE A 293 12.99 -1.42 -10.97
N THR A 294 12.23 -0.89 -11.92
CA THR A 294 11.52 0.39 -11.82
C THR A 294 10.50 0.30 -10.68
N ARG A 295 10.33 1.39 -9.93
CA ARG A 295 9.43 1.44 -8.78
C ARG A 295 8.00 1.19 -9.24
N GLU A 296 7.41 0.11 -8.77
CA GLU A 296 5.99 -0.18 -8.89
C GLU A 296 5.31 -0.01 -7.54
N GLN A 297 4.10 0.55 -7.51
CA GLN A 297 3.32 0.68 -6.28
C GLN A 297 2.50 -0.58 -6.04
N LEU A 298 2.38 -0.96 -4.77
CA LEU A 298 1.58 -2.10 -4.34
C LEU A 298 0.11 -1.70 -4.22
N ASN A 299 -0.79 -2.52 -4.79
CA ASN A 299 -2.20 -2.54 -4.44
C ASN A 299 -2.43 -3.58 -3.33
N ALA A 300 -2.91 -3.15 -2.16
CA ALA A 300 -3.18 -4.03 -1.02
C ALA A 300 -4.60 -4.65 -1.06
N ALA A 301 -5.48 -4.16 -1.93
CA ALA A 301 -6.81 -4.71 -2.17
C ALA A 301 -6.80 -5.72 -3.32
N THR A 302 -7.82 -6.57 -3.42
CA THR A 302 -8.15 -7.29 -4.66
C THR A 302 -8.54 -6.27 -5.73
N SER A 303 -8.35 -6.59 -7.01
CA SER A 303 -8.75 -5.68 -8.11
C SER A 303 -10.18 -5.93 -8.61
N PHE A 304 -10.91 -6.83 -7.97
CA PHE A 304 -12.27 -7.20 -8.35
C PHE A 304 -13.27 -6.43 -7.49
N ILE A 305 -14.47 -6.19 -8.01
CA ILE A 305 -15.61 -5.78 -7.18
C ILE A 305 -16.11 -7.04 -6.48
N ASP A 306 -15.52 -7.37 -5.33
CA ASP A 306 -15.77 -8.59 -4.57
C ASP A 306 -16.01 -8.37 -3.08
N ALA A 307 -16.42 -7.14 -2.72
CA ALA A 307 -16.77 -6.75 -1.36
C ALA A 307 -15.65 -7.07 -0.35
N SER A 308 -14.40 -6.96 -0.79
CA SER A 308 -13.21 -7.01 0.05
C SER A 308 -13.21 -5.93 1.13
N THR A 309 -13.96 -4.83 0.94
CA THR A 309 -14.30 -3.85 1.98
C THR A 309 -14.99 -4.48 3.21
N VAL A 310 -15.76 -5.55 3.01
CA VAL A 310 -16.47 -6.30 4.05
C VAL A 310 -15.65 -7.49 4.52
N TYR A 311 -15.10 -8.27 3.58
CA TYR A 311 -14.51 -9.58 3.85
C TYR A 311 -12.99 -9.57 4.02
N GLY A 312 -12.32 -8.47 3.67
CA GLY A 312 -10.87 -8.34 3.67
C GLY A 312 -10.22 -8.92 2.41
N SER A 313 -8.96 -8.52 2.22
CA SER A 313 -8.07 -8.98 1.13
C SER A 313 -6.92 -9.88 1.64
N ASP A 314 -7.02 -10.35 2.88
CA ASP A 314 -6.02 -11.18 3.58
C ASP A 314 -6.74 -12.27 4.40
N ASP A 315 -6.33 -13.53 4.26
CA ASP A 315 -6.99 -14.68 4.90
C ASP A 315 -7.08 -14.55 6.43
N SER A 316 -6.06 -13.99 7.06
CA SER A 316 -6.02 -13.82 8.52
C SER A 316 -7.00 -12.75 8.97
N LEU A 317 -7.07 -11.62 8.23
CA LEU A 317 -8.05 -10.58 8.50
C LEU A 317 -9.47 -11.12 8.29
N ALA A 318 -9.74 -11.75 7.14
CA ALA A 318 -11.04 -12.33 6.80
C ALA A 318 -11.54 -13.30 7.87
N ARG A 319 -10.68 -14.21 8.33
CA ARG A 319 -11.01 -15.13 9.42
C ARG A 319 -11.33 -14.40 10.72
N SER A 320 -10.60 -13.33 11.03
CA SER A 320 -10.79 -12.54 12.26
C SER A 320 -12.00 -11.60 12.23
N LEU A 321 -12.65 -11.44 11.07
CA LEU A 321 -13.88 -10.68 10.89
C LEU A 321 -15.12 -11.57 10.97
N ARG A 322 -14.94 -12.89 11.06
CA ARG A 322 -16.03 -13.87 11.17
C ARG A 322 -16.35 -14.17 12.63
N ASN A 323 -17.62 -14.41 12.91
CA ASN A 323 -18.04 -15.04 14.13
C ASN A 323 -17.87 -16.56 14.01
N LEU A 324 -16.80 -17.08 14.61
CA LEU A 324 -16.46 -18.50 14.58
C LEU A 324 -16.97 -19.28 15.80
N THR A 325 -17.73 -18.64 16.71
CA THR A 325 -18.25 -19.31 17.92
C THR A 325 -19.51 -20.12 17.65
N SER A 326 -20.14 -19.95 16.48
CA SER A 326 -21.34 -20.66 16.05
C SER A 326 -21.20 -21.18 14.62
N GLN A 327 -22.06 -22.13 14.24
CA GLN A 327 -22.18 -22.65 12.87
C GLN A 327 -23.18 -21.86 12.03
N LEU A 328 -23.37 -20.57 12.32
CA LEU A 328 -24.33 -19.71 11.64
C LEU A 328 -23.72 -18.92 10.47
N GLY A 329 -22.39 -19.00 10.28
CA GLY A 329 -21.70 -18.33 9.17
C GLY A 329 -21.69 -16.80 9.24
N LEU A 330 -21.87 -16.23 10.43
CA LEU A 330 -22.01 -14.78 10.64
C LEU A 330 -20.67 -14.05 10.60
N MET A 331 -20.72 -12.75 10.32
CA MET A 331 -19.64 -11.80 10.60
C MET A 331 -19.65 -11.40 12.08
N ALA A 332 -18.46 -11.08 12.60
CA ALA A 332 -18.31 -10.55 13.94
C ALA A 332 -18.92 -9.14 14.05
N VAL A 333 -19.52 -8.85 15.19
CA VAL A 333 -20.21 -7.57 15.47
C VAL A 333 -19.76 -7.03 16.82
N ASN A 334 -20.01 -5.74 17.04
CA ASN A 334 -19.72 -5.08 18.30
C ASN A 334 -20.45 -5.76 19.46
N GLN A 335 -19.76 -5.95 20.58
CA GLN A 335 -20.34 -6.56 21.79
C GLN A 335 -20.72 -5.51 22.84
N ASP A 336 -20.19 -4.29 22.71
CA ASP A 336 -20.35 -3.22 23.70
C ASP A 336 -21.48 -2.26 23.31
N PHE A 337 -21.69 -2.06 22.01
CA PHE A 337 -22.65 -1.08 21.48
C PHE A 337 -23.54 -1.66 20.39
N THR A 338 -24.79 -1.20 20.39
CA THR A 338 -25.75 -1.39 19.32
C THR A 338 -26.35 -0.05 18.93
N ASP A 339 -26.95 0.01 17.74
CA ASP A 339 -27.69 1.15 17.25
C ASP A 339 -29.18 0.77 17.21
N MET A 340 -29.92 1.15 18.25
CA MET A 340 -31.33 0.79 18.43
C MET A 340 -31.60 -0.73 18.32
N GLY A 341 -30.67 -1.54 18.83
CA GLY A 341 -30.74 -3.01 18.76
C GLY A 341 -30.17 -3.62 17.48
N PHE A 342 -29.77 -2.82 16.50
CA PHE A 342 -29.07 -3.30 15.31
C PHE A 342 -27.55 -3.33 15.52
N GLU A 343 -26.89 -4.26 14.83
CA GLU A 343 -25.47 -4.54 15.02
C GLU A 343 -24.58 -3.38 14.52
N LEU A 344 -23.46 -3.16 15.21
CA LEU A 344 -22.37 -2.29 14.76
C LEU A 344 -21.14 -3.12 14.42
N LEU A 345 -20.20 -2.54 13.69
CA LEU A 345 -18.91 -3.16 13.41
C LEU A 345 -18.13 -3.39 14.72
N PRO A 346 -17.35 -4.48 14.82
CA PRO A 346 -16.47 -4.69 15.96
C PRO A 346 -15.40 -3.60 16.02
N PHE A 347 -14.89 -3.31 17.20
CA PHE A 347 -13.74 -2.43 17.36
C PHE A 347 -12.43 -3.13 17.00
N GLU A 348 -11.43 -2.36 16.61
CA GLU A 348 -10.07 -2.87 16.56
C GLU A 348 -9.56 -3.24 17.95
N ASN A 349 -8.87 -4.38 18.05
CA ASN A 349 -8.30 -4.87 19.31
C ASN A 349 -6.91 -4.23 19.55
N THR A 350 -6.87 -2.90 19.66
CA THR A 350 -5.66 -2.14 19.95
C THR A 350 -5.84 -1.37 21.26
N THR A 351 -4.88 -1.51 22.17
CA THR A 351 -4.91 -0.80 23.47
C THR A 351 -4.83 0.72 23.32
N ASN A 352 -4.44 1.23 22.14
CA ASN A 352 -4.28 2.66 21.85
C ASN A 352 -4.71 2.96 20.39
N SER A 353 -6.00 2.84 20.11
CA SER A 353 -6.59 3.24 18.81
C SER A 353 -6.38 4.72 18.51
N VAL A 354 -6.14 5.08 17.25
CA VAL A 354 -6.03 6.50 16.84
C VAL A 354 -7.38 7.23 16.93
N CYS A 355 -8.51 6.53 16.83
CA CYS A 355 -9.83 7.14 16.87
C CYS A 355 -10.20 7.66 18.25
N THR A 356 -9.66 7.07 19.33
CA THR A 356 -9.90 7.55 20.71
C THR A 356 -9.34 8.96 20.94
N LEU A 357 -8.46 9.42 20.05
CA LEU A 357 -7.82 10.73 20.14
C LEU A 357 -8.69 11.85 19.53
N THR A 358 -9.67 11.49 18.71
CA THR A 358 -10.64 12.46 18.16
C THR A 358 -11.55 12.99 19.27
N ASN A 359 -11.95 12.13 20.21
CA ASN A 359 -12.67 12.50 21.42
C ASN A 359 -12.18 11.66 22.61
N LYS A 360 -11.29 12.24 23.41
CA LYS A 360 -10.65 11.59 24.56
C LYS A 360 -11.64 11.22 25.67
N THR A 361 -12.77 11.92 25.76
CA THR A 361 -13.80 11.67 26.76
C THR A 361 -14.67 10.47 26.36
N ALA A 362 -15.06 10.40 25.09
CA ALA A 362 -15.84 9.27 24.57
C ALA A 362 -15.01 7.98 24.48
N ASN A 363 -13.71 8.10 24.17
CA ASN A 363 -12.74 6.99 24.15
C ASN A 363 -13.19 5.80 23.28
N ILE A 364 -13.76 6.09 22.10
CA ILE A 364 -14.27 5.07 21.18
C ILE A 364 -13.14 4.64 20.21
N PRO A 365 -12.77 3.34 20.16
CA PRO A 365 -11.78 2.84 19.21
C PRO A 365 -12.28 2.88 17.76
N CYS A 366 -11.35 2.72 16.80
CA CYS A 366 -11.74 2.63 15.39
C CYS A 366 -12.53 1.35 15.14
N PHE A 367 -13.41 1.38 14.15
CA PHE A 367 -14.05 0.16 13.69
C PHE A 367 -13.06 -0.74 12.96
N LYS A 368 -13.31 -2.04 13.03
CA LYS A 368 -12.57 -3.09 12.32
C LYS A 368 -13.46 -3.66 11.21
N ALA A 369 -12.98 -3.59 9.98
CA ALA A 369 -13.66 -4.09 8.79
C ALA A 369 -12.67 -4.77 7.82
N GLY A 370 -13.14 -5.16 6.63
CA GLY A 370 -12.32 -5.73 5.56
C GLY A 370 -11.32 -4.73 4.96
N ASP A 371 -11.69 -3.45 4.92
CA ASP A 371 -10.82 -2.34 4.55
C ASP A 371 -10.43 -1.48 5.76
N LYS A 372 -9.17 -1.04 5.81
CA LYS A 372 -8.61 -0.30 6.95
C LYS A 372 -9.09 1.14 7.02
N ARG A 373 -9.59 1.70 5.92
CA ARG A 373 -10.04 3.09 5.85
C ARG A 373 -11.50 3.26 6.30
N VAL A 374 -12.13 2.21 6.86
CA VAL A 374 -13.54 2.22 7.32
C VAL A 374 -13.93 3.44 8.16
N THR A 375 -13.01 3.96 9.00
CA THR A 375 -13.26 5.11 9.90
C THR A 375 -12.80 6.46 9.30
N GLU A 376 -12.50 6.53 8.00
CA GLU A 376 -12.08 7.78 7.35
C GLU A 376 -13.16 8.87 7.44
N ASN A 377 -14.43 8.50 7.23
CA ASN A 377 -15.59 9.35 7.48
C ASN A 377 -16.82 8.52 7.86
N LEU A 378 -17.80 9.17 8.49
CA LEU A 378 -18.97 8.49 9.06
C LEU A 378 -19.88 7.84 8.00
N GLY A 379 -20.02 8.45 6.81
CA GLY A 379 -20.83 7.89 5.73
C GLY A 379 -20.27 6.56 5.22
N LEU A 380 -18.94 6.48 5.07
CA LEU A 380 -18.26 5.24 4.73
C LEU A 380 -18.44 4.19 5.85
N SER A 381 -18.27 4.57 7.12
CA SER A 381 -18.48 3.67 8.27
C SER A 381 -19.90 3.10 8.31
N ALA A 382 -20.90 3.92 7.97
CA ALA A 382 -22.29 3.50 7.86
C ALA A 382 -22.50 2.48 6.73
N MET A 383 -21.86 2.68 5.58
CA MET A 383 -21.90 1.69 4.48
C MET A 383 -21.31 0.34 4.89
N HIS A 384 -20.12 0.33 5.51
CA HIS A 384 -19.53 -0.92 6.02
C HIS A 384 -20.47 -1.64 7.00
N THR A 385 -21.11 -0.88 7.90
CA THR A 385 -22.08 -1.42 8.86
C THR A 385 -23.28 -2.04 8.15
N LEU A 386 -23.84 -1.35 7.15
CA LEU A 386 -24.98 -1.83 6.38
C LEU A 386 -24.69 -3.15 5.66
N PHE A 387 -23.52 -3.28 5.02
CA PHE A 387 -23.14 -4.51 4.33
C PHE A 387 -22.85 -5.68 5.28
N VAL A 388 -22.33 -5.43 6.48
CA VAL A 388 -22.19 -6.46 7.52
C VAL A 388 -23.55 -6.92 8.04
N ARG A 389 -24.48 -5.99 8.28
CA ARG A 389 -25.87 -6.33 8.63
C ARG A 389 -26.53 -7.17 7.55
N GLU A 390 -26.36 -6.80 6.27
CA GLU A 390 -26.92 -7.56 5.15
C GLU A 390 -26.33 -8.97 5.05
N HIS A 391 -25.02 -9.13 5.26
CA HIS A 391 -24.42 -10.47 5.34
C HIS A 391 -25.08 -11.32 6.43
N ASN A 392 -25.19 -10.78 7.65
CA ASN A 392 -25.76 -11.53 8.77
C ASN A 392 -27.25 -11.86 8.55
N ARG A 393 -28.01 -10.93 7.97
CA ARG A 393 -29.41 -11.17 7.57
C ARG A 393 -29.49 -12.33 6.57
N LEU A 394 -28.67 -12.32 5.53
CA LEU A 394 -28.63 -13.39 4.52
C LEU A 394 -28.25 -14.74 5.12
N ALA A 395 -27.22 -14.78 5.97
CA ALA A 395 -26.76 -16.01 6.61
C ALA A 395 -27.85 -16.64 7.49
N LEU A 396 -28.59 -15.83 8.25
CA LEU A 396 -29.70 -16.31 9.08
C LEU A 396 -30.89 -16.81 8.24
N GLU A 397 -31.24 -16.12 7.16
CA GLU A 397 -32.31 -16.58 6.25
C GLU A 397 -31.91 -17.86 5.49
N LEU A 398 -30.67 -17.94 5.00
CA LEU A 398 -30.14 -19.15 4.37
C LEU A 398 -30.09 -20.33 5.34
N ARG A 399 -29.81 -20.10 6.63
CA ARG A 399 -29.84 -21.13 7.66
C ARG A 399 -31.26 -21.69 7.87
N LYS A 400 -32.28 -20.84 7.81
CA LYS A 400 -33.70 -21.28 7.91
C LYS A 400 -34.10 -22.12 6.70
N LEU A 401 -33.69 -21.71 5.50
CA LEU A 401 -34.00 -22.41 4.25
C LEU A 401 -33.20 -23.71 4.10
N ASN A 402 -31.95 -23.72 4.58
CA ASN A 402 -31.03 -24.84 4.47
C ASN A 402 -30.48 -25.26 5.85
N PRO A 403 -31.28 -25.92 6.71
CA PRO A 403 -30.84 -26.33 8.05
C PRO A 403 -29.70 -27.36 8.07
N HIS A 404 -29.33 -27.91 6.92
CA HIS A 404 -28.23 -28.86 6.75
C HIS A 404 -26.89 -28.20 6.42
N TRP A 405 -26.86 -26.90 6.07
CA TRP A 405 -25.62 -26.18 5.78
C TRP A 405 -24.85 -25.87 7.06
N ASP A 406 -23.53 -26.01 6.97
CA ASP A 406 -22.58 -25.64 8.02
C ASP A 406 -22.22 -24.14 7.97
N GLY A 407 -21.46 -23.67 8.97
CA GLY A 407 -21.09 -22.27 9.07
C GLY A 407 -20.21 -21.78 7.92
N GLU A 408 -19.40 -22.63 7.30
CA GLU A 408 -18.58 -22.26 6.15
C GLU A 408 -19.43 -22.04 4.90
N THR A 409 -20.35 -22.97 4.63
CA THR A 409 -21.27 -22.86 3.49
C THR A 409 -22.15 -21.61 3.61
N LEU A 410 -22.71 -21.37 4.80
CA LEU A 410 -23.52 -20.18 5.06
C LEU A 410 -22.73 -18.88 4.86
N TYR A 411 -21.49 -18.83 5.35
CA TYR A 411 -20.62 -17.67 5.15
C TYR A 411 -20.32 -17.43 3.67
N GLN A 412 -19.94 -18.48 2.92
CA GLN A 412 -19.54 -18.34 1.52
C GLN A 412 -20.72 -18.00 0.60
N GLU A 413 -21.90 -18.61 0.81
CA GLU A 413 -23.09 -18.28 0.02
C GLU A 413 -23.62 -16.87 0.33
N SER A 414 -23.63 -16.46 1.61
CA SER A 414 -23.97 -15.08 1.98
C SER A 414 -22.97 -14.08 1.38
N ARG A 415 -21.66 -14.39 1.46
CA ARG A 415 -20.61 -13.60 0.83
C ARG A 415 -20.82 -13.48 -0.68
N LYS A 416 -21.12 -14.57 -1.37
CA LYS A 416 -21.37 -14.60 -2.81
C LYS A 416 -22.56 -13.74 -3.22
N ILE A 417 -23.65 -13.75 -2.44
CA ILE A 417 -24.81 -12.90 -2.68
C ILE A 417 -24.47 -11.43 -2.45
N VAL A 418 -23.79 -11.10 -1.34
CA VAL A 418 -23.34 -9.71 -1.07
C VAL A 418 -22.41 -9.19 -2.17
N ILE A 419 -21.51 -10.02 -2.68
CA ILE A 419 -20.67 -9.69 -3.83
C ILE A 419 -21.52 -9.36 -5.05
N ALA A 420 -22.54 -10.17 -5.34
CA ALA A 420 -23.44 -9.90 -6.47
C ALA A 420 -24.23 -8.59 -6.28
N ILE A 421 -24.72 -8.31 -5.07
CA ILE A 421 -25.37 -7.03 -4.73
C ILE A 421 -24.41 -5.87 -5.01
N ASN A 422 -23.15 -5.97 -4.56
CA ASN A 422 -22.14 -4.95 -4.75
C ASN A 422 -21.75 -4.71 -6.22
N GLN A 423 -21.90 -5.73 -7.08
CA GLN A 423 -21.63 -5.61 -8.52
C GLN A 423 -22.81 -5.05 -9.33
N VAL A 424 -24.04 -5.24 -8.83
CA VAL A 424 -25.28 -4.82 -9.51
C VAL A 424 -25.63 -3.37 -9.20
N LEU A 425 -25.38 -2.94 -7.96
CA LEU A 425 -25.49 -1.54 -7.53
C LEU A 425 -24.35 -0.72 -8.12
#